data_AF-A0A2W1B0U1-F1
#
_entry.id   AF-A0A2W1B0U1-F1
#
_cell.length_a   1.000
_cell.length_b   1.000
_cell.length_c   1.000
_cell.angle_alpha   90.00
_cell.angle_beta   90.00
_cell.angle_gamma   90.00
#
_symmetry.space_group_name_H-M   'P 1'
#
loop_
_entity.id
_entity.type
_entity.pdbx_description
1 polymer ?
#
loop_
_entity_poly.entity_id
_entity_poly.type
_entity_poly.pdbx_seq_one_letter_code
_entity_poly.pdbx_strand_id
1 'polypeptide(L)'
;MVAGKVTSGNMKGDTFGRGGFNIQSKDGTSIKGELQFHNGSSNFHAHDLTALAVSEDLTSAWFAGVGVDGQSFVAYVKDDGKSGKDDIFRLWINGVAQNGDGALTGGNVQIH
;
A
#
# COMPACT_ATOMS: atom_id res chain seq x y z
N MET A 1 11.32 8.13 -12.45
CA MET A 1 10.80 7.31 -11.35
C MET A 1 11.92 6.40 -10.90
N VAL A 2 12.14 6.26 -9.60
CA VAL A 2 13.32 5.58 -9.03
C VAL A 2 12.97 4.10 -8.80
N ALA A 3 13.97 3.22 -8.87
CA ALA A 3 13.84 1.88 -8.33
C ALA A 3 13.48 1.96 -6.85
N GLY A 4 12.70 1.00 -6.35
CA GLY A 4 12.32 0.98 -4.95
C GLY A 4 11.44 -0.22 -4.62
N LYS A 5 11.29 -0.48 -3.33
CA LYS A 5 10.46 -1.54 -2.80
C LYS A 5 9.67 -1.04 -1.60
N VAL A 6 8.39 -1.38 -1.59
CA VAL A 6 7.43 -0.97 -0.57
C VAL A 6 6.68 -2.22 -0.11
N THR A 7 6.76 -2.54 1.18
CA THR A 7 6.14 -3.76 1.72
C THR A 7 5.38 -3.51 3.00
N SER A 8 4.32 -4.29 3.21
CA SER A 8 3.72 -4.49 4.53
C SER A 8 3.12 -5.89 4.63
N GLY A 9 3.38 -6.57 5.75
CA GLY A 9 2.82 -7.88 6.04
C GLY A 9 1.94 -7.85 7.29
N ASN A 10 0.83 -8.60 7.29
CA ASN A 10 -0.12 -8.68 8.40
C ASN A 10 -0.60 -7.32 8.90
N MET A 11 -0.75 -6.37 7.98
CA MET A 11 -1.21 -5.02 8.24
C MET A 11 -2.57 -5.07 8.92
N LYS A 12 -2.77 -4.25 9.94
CA LYS A 12 -4.05 -4.02 10.60
C LYS A 12 -4.26 -2.52 10.69
N GLY A 13 -5.25 -2.00 9.97
CA GLY A 13 -5.67 -0.61 10.03
C GLY A 13 -6.91 -0.43 10.89
N ASP A 14 -7.37 0.80 10.98
CA ASP A 14 -8.68 1.11 11.53
C ASP A 14 -9.82 0.52 10.66
N THR A 15 -11.05 0.49 11.18
CA THR A 15 -12.25 -0.05 10.48
C THR A 15 -12.10 -1.52 10.07
N PHE A 16 -11.46 -2.34 10.91
CA PHE A 16 -11.21 -3.77 10.65
C PHE A 16 -10.38 -4.08 9.39
N GLY A 17 -9.72 -3.09 8.81
CA GLY A 17 -8.85 -3.25 7.65
C GLY A 17 -7.70 -4.19 7.96
N ARG A 18 -7.48 -5.24 7.15
CA ARG A 18 -6.27 -6.05 7.19
C ARG A 18 -5.79 -6.40 5.80
N GLY A 19 -4.52 -6.74 5.69
CA GLY A 19 -3.96 -7.11 4.41
C GLY A 19 -2.45 -7.08 4.37
N GLY A 20 -1.93 -6.88 3.18
CA GLY A 20 -0.51 -6.74 2.92
C GLY A 20 -0.25 -6.36 1.47
N PHE A 21 0.95 -5.87 1.23
CA PHE A 21 1.41 -5.54 -0.10
C PHE A 21 2.92 -5.74 -0.23
N ASN A 22 3.36 -5.96 -1.45
CA ASN A 22 4.77 -6.05 -1.80
C ASN A 22 4.97 -5.52 -3.21
N ILE A 23 5.23 -4.21 -3.32
CA ILE A 23 5.38 -3.51 -4.59
C ILE A 23 6.85 -3.21 -4.79
N GLN A 24 7.38 -3.48 -5.99
CA GLN A 24 8.76 -3.19 -6.30
C GLN A 24 8.94 -2.81 -7.77
N SER A 25 9.91 -1.95 -8.01
CA SER A 25 10.49 -1.71 -9.33
C SER A 25 12.00 -1.72 -9.21
N LYS A 26 12.67 -2.48 -10.08
CA LYS A 26 14.15 -2.56 -10.08
C LYS A 26 14.80 -1.51 -10.98
N ASP A 27 14.06 -1.03 -11.96
CA ASP A 27 14.50 -0.16 -13.05
C ASP A 27 13.71 1.15 -13.11
N GLY A 28 12.78 1.37 -12.16
CA GLY A 28 11.88 2.52 -12.13
C GLY A 28 10.81 2.53 -13.23
N THR A 29 10.69 1.45 -14.02
CA THR A 29 9.77 1.37 -15.17
C THR A 29 8.94 0.09 -15.17
N SER A 30 9.54 -1.05 -14.87
CA SER A 30 8.88 -2.33 -14.66
C SER A 30 8.44 -2.44 -13.21
N ILE A 31 7.13 -2.50 -12.98
CA ILE A 31 6.55 -2.61 -11.64
C ILE A 31 5.96 -4.00 -11.50
N LYS A 32 6.20 -4.63 -10.36
CA LYS A 32 5.59 -5.91 -9.99
C LYS A 32 5.21 -5.90 -8.53
N GLY A 33 4.21 -6.69 -8.19
CA GLY A 33 3.80 -6.83 -6.82
C GLY A 33 2.38 -7.30 -6.68
N GLU A 34 1.87 -7.13 -5.47
CA GLU A 34 0.48 -7.36 -5.16
C GLU A 34 0.03 -6.50 -3.99
N LEU A 35 -1.27 -6.26 -3.94
CA LEU A 35 -1.99 -5.71 -2.79
C LEU A 35 -3.15 -6.64 -2.48
N GLN A 36 -3.28 -6.99 -1.20
CA GLN A 36 -4.44 -7.67 -0.65
C GLN A 36 -4.98 -6.82 0.49
N PHE A 37 -6.29 -6.56 0.50
CA PHE A 37 -6.94 -5.77 1.54
C PHE A 37 -8.36 -6.28 1.80
N HIS A 38 -8.75 -6.37 3.07
CA HIS A 38 -10.11 -6.65 3.47
C HIS A 38 -10.52 -5.79 4.66
N ASN A 39 -11.78 -5.36 4.74
CA ASN A 39 -12.30 -4.56 5.87
C ASN A 39 -13.67 -5.06 6.38
N GLY A 40 -13.99 -6.33 6.12
CA GLY A 40 -15.24 -6.97 6.54
C GLY A 40 -16.43 -6.71 5.61
N SER A 41 -16.41 -5.62 4.83
CA SER A 41 -17.39 -5.35 3.76
C SER A 41 -16.79 -5.50 2.36
N SER A 42 -15.48 -5.31 2.22
CA SER A 42 -14.74 -5.46 0.97
C SER A 42 -13.64 -6.50 1.10
N ASN A 43 -13.37 -7.21 0.01
CA ASN A 43 -12.18 -8.05 -0.18
C ASN A 43 -11.58 -7.70 -1.54
N PHE A 44 -10.43 -7.03 -1.51
CA PHE A 44 -9.79 -6.44 -2.67
C PHE A 44 -8.41 -7.06 -2.90
N HIS A 45 -8.14 -7.45 -4.14
CA HIS A 45 -6.88 -8.01 -4.58
C HIS A 45 -6.44 -7.29 -5.85
N ALA A 46 -5.16 -6.94 -5.96
CA ALA A 46 -4.58 -6.37 -7.15
C ALA A 46 -3.21 -6.98 -7.45
N HIS A 47 -3.00 -7.35 -8.71
CA HIS A 47 -1.70 -7.81 -9.25
C HIS A 47 -1.22 -6.93 -10.41
N ASP A 48 -2.09 -6.09 -10.97
CA ASP A 48 -1.77 -5.16 -12.05
C ASP A 48 -1.40 -3.80 -11.47
N LEU A 49 -0.10 -3.51 -11.43
CA LEU A 49 0.46 -2.27 -10.90
C LEU A 49 0.82 -1.35 -12.06
N THR A 50 0.42 -0.08 -11.96
CA THR A 50 0.62 0.92 -13.02
C THR A 50 1.55 2.05 -12.61
N ALA A 51 1.74 2.27 -11.30
CA ALA A 51 2.64 3.29 -10.80
C ALA A 51 3.27 2.91 -9.46
N LEU A 52 4.52 3.35 -9.27
CA LEU A 52 5.25 3.34 -8.01
C LEU A 52 6.09 4.62 -7.95
N ALA A 53 5.93 5.38 -6.88
CA ALA A 53 6.76 6.53 -6.55
C ALA A 53 7.22 6.42 -5.10
N VAL A 54 8.52 6.47 -4.88
CA VAL A 54 9.15 6.40 -3.54
C VAL A 54 9.85 7.74 -3.30
N SER A 55 9.68 8.31 -2.10
CA SER A 55 10.38 9.55 -1.73
C SER A 55 11.88 9.31 -1.56
N GLU A 56 12.70 10.33 -1.84
CA GLU A 56 14.17 10.22 -1.77
C GLU A 56 14.69 9.89 -0.37
N ASP A 57 13.96 10.30 0.67
CA ASP A 57 14.27 10.03 2.07
C ASP A 57 13.79 8.65 2.55
N LEU A 58 13.15 7.86 1.67
CA LEU A 58 12.59 6.54 1.95
C LEU A 58 11.57 6.51 3.10
N THR A 59 10.89 7.63 3.36
CA THR A 59 9.87 7.68 4.43
C THR A 59 8.44 7.55 3.91
N SER A 60 8.21 7.75 2.61
CA SER A 60 6.87 7.68 2.03
C SER A 60 6.86 7.13 0.61
N ALA A 61 5.73 6.54 0.22
CA ALA A 61 5.54 6.07 -1.13
C ALA A 61 4.08 6.13 -1.58
N TRP A 62 3.89 6.21 -2.89
CA TRP A 62 2.61 6.05 -3.56
C TRP A 62 2.71 4.88 -4.53
N PHE A 63 1.64 4.09 -4.62
CA PHE A 63 1.49 3.09 -5.67
C PHE A 63 0.05 2.99 -6.14
N ALA A 64 -0.15 2.61 -7.39
CA ALA A 64 -1.46 2.54 -8.01
C ALA A 64 -1.55 1.34 -8.96
N GLY A 65 -2.77 0.96 -9.30
CA GLY A 65 -3.02 -0.17 -10.17
C GLY A 65 -4.51 -0.45 -10.36
N VAL A 66 -4.80 -1.66 -10.83
CA VAL A 66 -6.16 -2.15 -11.07
C VAL A 66 -6.34 -3.46 -10.31
N GLY A 67 -7.46 -3.58 -9.60
CA GLY A 67 -7.86 -4.80 -8.90
C GLY A 67 -8.28 -5.89 -9.87
N VAL A 68 -8.30 -7.12 -9.37
CA VAL A 68 -8.83 -8.30 -10.10
C VAL A 68 -10.31 -8.10 -10.47
N ASP A 69 -11.02 -7.26 -9.72
CA ASP A 69 -12.40 -6.84 -9.97
C ASP A 69 -12.54 -5.70 -11.00
N GLY A 70 -11.43 -5.25 -11.60
CA GLY A 70 -11.37 -4.18 -12.59
C GLY A 70 -11.42 -2.77 -12.00
N GLN A 71 -11.46 -2.61 -10.68
CA GLN A 71 -11.50 -1.29 -10.04
C GLN A 71 -10.09 -0.69 -9.95
N SER A 72 -9.93 0.58 -10.32
CA SER A 72 -8.67 1.29 -10.11
C SER A 72 -8.45 1.58 -8.64
N PHE A 73 -7.20 1.51 -8.18
CA PHE A 73 -6.85 1.91 -6.82
C PHE A 73 -5.63 2.84 -6.79
N VAL A 74 -5.55 3.61 -5.71
CA VAL A 74 -4.36 4.37 -5.32
C VAL A 74 -4.10 4.10 -3.84
N ALA A 75 -2.83 3.91 -3.50
CA ALA A 75 -2.39 3.73 -2.13
C ALA A 75 -1.26 4.71 -1.80
N TYR A 76 -1.30 5.22 -0.58
CA TYR A 76 -0.23 5.99 0.04
C TYR A 76 0.28 5.25 1.27
N VAL A 77 1.60 5.27 1.46
CA VAL A 77 2.21 4.76 2.69
C VAL A 77 3.23 5.71 3.27
N LYS A 78 3.41 5.61 4.58
CA LYS A 78 4.50 6.25 5.33
C LYS A 78 5.10 5.25 6.32
N ASP A 79 6.42 5.18 6.35
CA ASP A 79 7.22 4.47 7.36
C ASP A 79 7.73 5.49 8.40
N ASP A 80 7.32 5.36 9.66
CA ASP A 80 7.75 6.23 10.76
C ASP A 80 8.75 5.53 11.72
N GLY A 81 9.31 4.39 11.30
CA GLY A 81 10.62 3.88 11.71
C GLY A 81 10.80 3.29 13.12
N LYS A 82 9.83 3.41 14.04
CA LYS A 82 10.05 2.99 15.45
C LYS A 82 9.37 1.70 15.88
N SER A 83 8.19 1.38 15.36
CA SER A 83 7.47 0.16 15.77
C SER A 83 6.41 -0.34 14.80
N GLY A 84 6.27 0.30 13.64
CA GLY A 84 5.20 0.01 12.67
C GLY A 84 3.81 0.52 13.06
N LYS A 85 3.62 0.92 14.33
CA LYS A 85 2.33 1.40 14.87
C LYS A 85 1.99 2.84 14.50
N ASP A 86 2.98 3.59 14.07
CA ASP A 86 2.82 4.98 13.63
C ASP A 86 2.87 5.07 12.10
N ASP A 87 2.98 3.92 11.42
CA ASP A 87 2.99 3.85 9.98
C ASP A 87 1.59 4.13 9.43
N ILE A 88 1.57 4.68 8.23
CA ILE A 88 0.35 5.04 7.53
C ILE A 88 0.22 4.13 6.32
N PHE A 89 -0.96 3.57 6.11
CA PHE A 89 -1.42 3.02 4.85
C PHE A 89 -2.79 3.61 4.56
N ARG A 90 -2.93 4.35 3.45
CA ARG A 90 -4.23 4.84 2.97
C ARG A 90 -4.54 4.18 1.65
N LEU A 91 -5.77 3.71 1.49
CA LEU A 91 -6.25 3.06 0.29
C LEU A 91 -7.51 3.74 -0.22
N TRP A 92 -7.51 4.07 -1.51
CA TRP A 92 -8.68 4.50 -2.26
C TRP A 92 -8.95 3.51 -3.38
N ILE A 93 -10.17 2.98 -3.42
CA ILE A 93 -10.66 2.11 -4.50
C ILE A 93 -11.75 2.87 -5.23
N ASN A 94 -11.59 3.06 -6.54
CA ASN A 94 -12.47 3.88 -7.39
C ASN A 94 -12.75 5.28 -6.77
N GLY A 95 -11.72 5.88 -6.19
CA GLY A 95 -11.80 7.18 -5.50
C GLY A 95 -12.38 7.16 -4.09
N VAL A 96 -12.87 6.02 -3.59
CA VAL A 96 -13.48 5.90 -2.25
C VAL A 96 -12.45 5.42 -1.23
N ALA A 97 -12.25 6.19 -0.16
CA ALA A 97 -11.36 5.83 0.94
C ALA A 97 -11.85 4.57 1.68
N GLN A 98 -10.93 3.63 1.96
CA GLN A 98 -11.27 2.31 2.50
C GLN A 98 -10.93 2.12 3.98
N ASN A 99 -10.09 3.00 4.55
CA ASN A 99 -9.49 2.75 5.87
C ASN A 99 -9.19 4.03 6.67
N GLY A 100 -10.14 4.96 6.72
CA GLY A 100 -10.08 6.12 7.61
C GLY A 100 -8.85 7.01 7.35
N ASP A 101 -8.15 7.37 8.42
CA ASP A 101 -6.93 8.18 8.38
C ASP A 101 -5.68 7.39 7.95
N GLY A 102 -5.80 6.07 7.83
CA GLY A 102 -4.77 5.14 7.41
C GLY A 102 -3.79 4.70 8.50
N ALA A 103 -4.00 5.06 9.77
CA ALA A 103 -3.12 4.65 10.85
C ALA A 103 -3.12 3.12 11.03
N LEU A 104 -1.93 2.52 11.17
CA LEU A 104 -1.78 1.10 11.45
C LEU A 104 -1.83 0.81 12.95
N THR A 105 -2.69 -0.12 13.34
CA THR A 105 -2.73 -0.68 14.71
C THR A 105 -1.87 -1.94 14.84
N GLY A 106 -1.35 -2.45 13.72
CA GLY A 106 -0.40 -3.57 13.69
C GLY A 106 0.14 -3.86 12.29
N GLY A 107 1.21 -4.65 12.24
CA GLY A 107 2.06 -4.76 11.05
C GLY A 107 3.06 -3.59 10.99
N ASN A 108 3.78 -3.50 9.89
CA ASN A 108 4.70 -2.39 9.62
C ASN A 108 4.82 -2.18 8.10
N VAL A 109 5.00 -0.94 7.70
CA VAL A 109 5.44 -0.53 6.38
C VAL A 109 6.97 -0.58 6.36
N GLN A 110 7.55 -0.95 5.23
CA GLN A 110 8.98 -0.83 4.98
C GLN A 110 9.19 -0.27 3.59
N ILE A 111 10.09 0.69 3.47
CA ILE A 111 10.44 1.36 2.22
C ILE A 111 11.97 1.25 2.02
N HIS A 112 12.38 0.81 0.82
CA HIS A 112 13.77 0.54 0.45
C HIS A 112 14.08 1.01 -0.96
#